data_AF-A0ABD3RSE2-F1
#
_entry.id   AF-A0ABD3RSE2-F1
#
_cell.length_a   1.000
_cell.length_b   1.000
_cell.length_c   1.000
_cell.angle_alpha   90.00
_cell.angle_beta   90.00
_cell.angle_gamma   90.00
#
_symmetry.space_group_name_H-M   'P 1'
#
loop_
_entity.id
_entity.type
_entity.pdbx_description
1 polymer ?
#
loop_
_entity_poly.entity_id
_entity_poly.type
_entity_poly.pdbx_seq_one_letter_code
_entity_poly.pdbx_strand_id
1 'polypeptide(L)'
;MMEGIQLYSDLFGSRKTDGVEHSSVDEIFHACENDSRHNDHPNSNYNTSKNIISTLQLVRETKQGILSNSTNHPLGLEAILNSCQDQQSYIAVVITKPPETVLVFLPPNFSSSSSYVLLDSHPRPHQLSPHFPAGSYALIHPTLAGLVASLKQIFPVTDLGDDVPELMSMMYNSFDVHLIKRCS
;
A
#
# COMPACT_ATOMS: atom_id res chain seq x y z
N MET A 1 21.15 -9.99 -7.87
CA MET A 1 19.69 -10.15 -7.78
C MET A 1 19.12 -8.73 -7.89
N MET A 2 18.39 -8.42 -8.95
CA MET A 2 18.06 -7.03 -9.32
C MET A 2 16.93 -6.48 -8.44
N GLU A 3 17.24 -5.46 -7.63
CA GLU A 3 16.27 -4.41 -7.31
C GLU A 3 15.90 -3.72 -8.62
N GLY A 4 14.61 -3.55 -8.89
CA GLY A 4 14.12 -2.93 -10.11
C GLY A 4 13.00 -1.96 -9.77
N ILE A 5 13.10 -0.74 -10.28
CA ILE A 5 11.95 0.17 -10.40
C ILE A 5 11.27 -0.20 -11.70
N GLN A 6 9.95 -0.31 -11.68
CA GLN A 6 9.18 -0.21 -12.90
C GLN A 6 8.28 1.02 -12.81
N LEU A 7 8.50 1.99 -13.70
CA LEU A 7 7.64 3.16 -13.80
C LEU A 7 6.31 2.74 -14.43
N TYR A 8 5.20 3.26 -13.91
CA TYR A 8 3.87 2.95 -14.45
C TYR A 8 3.73 3.36 -15.93
N SER A 9 4.42 4.42 -16.35
CA SER A 9 4.51 4.85 -17.75
C SER A 9 5.03 3.77 -18.69
N ASP A 10 5.91 2.90 -18.19
CA ASP A 10 6.61 1.89 -19.00
C ASP A 10 5.83 0.56 -19.03
N LEU A 11 4.92 0.35 -18.06
CA LEU A 11 3.95 -0.75 -18.03
C LEU A 11 2.75 -0.50 -18.96
N PHE A 12 2.36 0.76 -19.13
CA PHE A 12 1.20 1.18 -19.92
C PHE A 12 1.63 2.10 -21.07
N GLY A 13 2.39 1.55 -22.01
CA GLY A 13 2.66 2.25 -23.27
C GLY A 13 1.36 2.73 -23.92
N SER A 14 1.14 4.05 -23.94
CA SER A 14 0.16 4.75 -24.77
C SER A 14 -1.32 4.82 -24.31
N ARG A 15 -1.60 5.19 -23.05
CA ARG A 15 -2.87 5.91 -22.74
C ARG A 15 -2.64 7.05 -21.75
N LYS A 16 -2.54 8.28 -22.27
CA LYS A 16 -2.74 9.51 -21.49
C LYS A 16 -4.20 9.60 -21.10
N THR A 17 -4.48 9.59 -19.80
CA THR A 17 -5.72 10.16 -19.25
C THR A 17 -5.32 11.28 -18.31
N ASP A 18 -5.62 12.51 -18.73
CA ASP A 18 -5.49 13.71 -17.91
C ASP A 18 -6.52 13.64 -16.77
N GLY A 19 -6.05 13.91 -15.54
CA GLY A 19 -6.89 14.01 -14.35
C GLY A 19 -6.39 13.14 -13.20
N VAL A 20 -5.60 13.73 -12.30
CA VAL A 20 -5.33 13.14 -10.98
C VAL A 20 -6.52 13.49 -10.09
N GLU A 21 -7.43 12.54 -9.90
CA GLU A 21 -8.50 12.64 -8.91
C GLU A 21 -8.00 11.99 -7.62
N HIS A 22 -7.90 12.76 -6.54
CA HIS A 22 -7.68 12.21 -5.21
C HIS A 22 -9.00 11.59 -4.76
N SER A 23 -9.08 10.26 -4.72
CA SER A 23 -10.19 9.55 -4.08
C SER A 23 -9.70 8.92 -2.78
N SER A 24 -10.49 9.07 -1.71
CA SER A 24 -10.19 8.37 -0.45
C SER A 24 -10.38 6.86 -0.61
N VAL A 25 -9.76 6.08 0.28
CA VAL A 25 -9.90 4.61 0.29
C VAL A 25 -11.38 4.22 0.40
N ASP A 26 -12.13 4.90 1.26
CA ASP A 26 -13.57 4.68 1.45
C ASP A 26 -14.40 5.04 0.20
N GLU A 27 -14.03 6.11 -0.53
CA GLU A 27 -14.68 6.49 -1.79
C GLU A 27 -14.48 5.44 -2.89
N ILE A 28 -13.26 4.89 -3.00
CA ILE A 28 -12.98 3.81 -3.96
C ILE A 28 -13.84 2.60 -3.62
N PHE A 29 -13.95 2.22 -2.35
CA PHE A 29 -14.80 1.10 -1.94
C PHE A 29 -16.28 1.35 -2.22
N HIS A 30 -16.80 2.54 -1.92
CA HIS A 30 -18.19 2.89 -2.23
C HIS A 30 -18.48 2.88 -3.74
N ALA A 31 -17.53 3.31 -4.58
CA ALA A 31 -17.65 3.20 -6.03
C ALA A 31 -17.72 1.74 -6.49
N CYS A 32 -16.92 0.85 -5.89
CA CYS A 32 -16.90 -0.59 -6.20
C CYS A 32 -18.21 -1.29 -5.79
N GLU A 33 -18.83 -0.91 -4.67
CA GLU A 33 -20.10 -1.46 -4.22
C GLU A 33 -21.28 -1.06 -5.15
N ASN A 34 -21.25 0.17 -5.68
CA ASN A 34 -22.32 0.70 -6.53
C ASN A 34 -22.31 0.10 -7.95
N ASP A 35 -21.15 -0.23 -8.50
CA ASP A 35 -21.01 -0.83 -9.85
C ASP A 35 -21.63 -2.24 -9.93
N SER A 36 -21.77 -2.92 -8.78
CA SER A 36 -22.40 -4.25 -8.69
C SER A 36 -23.93 -4.22 -8.81
N ARG A 37 -24.58 -3.04 -8.76
CA ARG A 37 -26.05 -2.90 -8.73
C ARG A 37 -26.68 -2.46 -10.06
N HIS A 38 -25.93 -2.37 -11.15
CA HIS A 38 -26.43 -1.85 -12.43
C HIS A 38 -26.40 -2.82 -13.62
N ASN A 39 -26.09 -4.10 -13.42
CA ASN A 39 -26.01 -5.10 -14.50
C ASN A 39 -27.24 -6.04 -14.60
N ASP A 40 -28.46 -5.51 -14.47
CA ASP A 40 -29.70 -6.24 -14.78
C ASP A 40 -30.15 -6.00 -16.25
N HIS A 41 -29.25 -6.27 -17.22
CA HIS A 41 -29.61 -6.32 -18.64
C HIS A 41 -29.28 -7.70 -19.25
N PRO A 42 -30.29 -8.50 -19.64
CA PRO A 42 -30.13 -9.95 -19.76
C PRO A 42 -29.65 -10.44 -21.14
N ASN A 43 -28.83 -9.67 -21.88
CA ASN A 43 -28.49 -10.10 -23.26
C ASN A 43 -27.07 -9.79 -23.77
N SER A 44 -26.06 -9.78 -22.89
CA SER A 44 -24.66 -9.65 -23.30
C SER A 44 -23.89 -10.94 -23.01
N ASN A 45 -23.66 -11.73 -24.06
CA ASN A 45 -22.89 -12.98 -24.05
C ASN A 45 -21.37 -12.73 -24.07
N TYR A 46 -20.92 -11.66 -23.42
CA TYR A 46 -19.50 -11.47 -23.14
C TYR A 46 -19.21 -12.21 -21.85
N ASN A 47 -18.23 -13.12 -21.89
CA ASN A 47 -17.53 -13.59 -20.70
C ASN A 47 -16.86 -12.37 -20.05
N THR A 48 -17.65 -11.59 -19.33
CA THR A 48 -17.20 -10.48 -18.52
C THR A 48 -16.34 -11.12 -17.46
N SER A 49 -15.03 -11.07 -17.68
CA SER A 49 -14.00 -11.27 -16.66
C SER A 49 -14.55 -10.68 -15.37
N LYS A 50 -14.96 -11.55 -14.42
CA LYS A 50 -15.49 -11.15 -13.11
C LYS A 50 -14.64 -9.98 -12.66
N ASN A 51 -15.26 -8.82 -12.54
CA ASN A 51 -14.56 -7.57 -12.28
C ASN A 51 -13.65 -7.83 -11.07
N ILE A 52 -12.32 -7.87 -11.26
CA ILE A 52 -11.39 -8.38 -10.22
C ILE A 52 -11.60 -7.58 -8.93
N ILE A 53 -11.99 -6.32 -9.09
CA ILE A 53 -12.40 -5.39 -8.04
C ILE A 53 -13.55 -5.93 -7.19
N SER A 54 -14.58 -6.56 -7.78
CA SER A 54 -15.70 -7.14 -7.00
C SER A 54 -15.30 -8.37 -6.20
N THR A 55 -14.12 -8.94 -6.47
CA THR A 55 -13.53 -10.02 -5.66
C THR A 55 -12.63 -9.50 -4.53
N LEU A 56 -12.38 -8.19 -4.45
CA LEU A 56 -11.61 -7.60 -3.36
C LEU A 56 -12.50 -7.34 -2.16
N GLN A 57 -12.07 -7.77 -0.98
CA GLN A 57 -12.71 -7.45 0.28
C GLN A 57 -11.72 -6.77 1.22
N LEU A 58 -12.17 -5.64 1.77
CA LEU A 58 -11.51 -5.04 2.92
C LEU A 58 -11.69 -5.97 4.12
N VAL A 59 -10.58 -6.39 4.72
CA VAL A 59 -10.61 -7.04 6.03
C VAL A 59 -10.99 -5.95 7.02
N ARG A 60 -12.13 -6.12 7.71
CA ARG A 60 -12.76 -5.09 8.55
C ARG A 60 -11.89 -4.58 9.71
N GLU A 61 -10.77 -5.21 9.99
CA GLU A 61 -9.85 -4.82 11.05
C GLU A 61 -8.80 -3.84 10.49
N THR A 62 -8.92 -2.56 10.87
CA THR A 62 -7.85 -1.59 10.69
C THR A 62 -6.82 -1.80 11.79
N LYS A 63 -5.55 -1.90 11.41
CA LYS A 63 -4.44 -1.93 12.38
C LYS A 63 -3.82 -0.54 12.47
N GLN A 64 -3.37 -0.18 13.65
CA GLN A 64 -2.63 1.06 13.89
C GLN A 64 -1.21 0.73 14.32
N GLY A 65 -0.25 1.48 13.79
CA GLY A 65 1.15 1.38 14.17
C GLY A 65 1.74 2.73 14.57
N ILE A 66 2.98 2.69 15.04
CA ILE A 66 3.76 3.85 15.47
C ILE A 66 5.11 3.81 14.75
N LEU A 67 5.44 4.89 14.06
CA LEU A 67 6.77 5.13 13.51
C LEU A 67 7.73 5.33 14.68
N SER A 68 8.78 4.52 14.74
CA SER A 68 9.78 4.57 15.79
C SER A 68 11.17 4.38 15.20
N ASN A 69 12.16 5.01 15.83
CA ASN A 69 13.57 4.77 15.56
C ASN A 69 14.03 3.40 16.08
N SER A 70 13.27 2.79 17.00
CA SER A 70 13.53 1.43 17.46
C SER A 70 13.23 0.42 16.35
N THR A 71 14.18 -0.46 16.06
CA THR A 71 14.03 -1.52 15.04
C THR A 71 13.01 -2.57 15.44
N ASN A 72 12.83 -2.81 16.75
CA ASN A 72 12.00 -3.91 17.27
C ASN A 72 10.78 -3.39 18.05
N HIS A 73 10.25 -2.22 17.67
CA HIS A 73 9.04 -1.70 18.30
C HIS A 73 7.85 -2.63 18.00
N PRO A 74 7.07 -3.08 19.01
CA PRO A 74 5.98 -4.04 18.80
C PRO A 74 4.84 -3.49 17.93
N LEU A 75 4.72 -2.17 17.85
CA LEU A 75 3.79 -1.46 16.97
C LEU A 75 4.48 -0.80 15.76
N GLY A 76 5.75 -1.13 15.50
CA GLY A 76 6.50 -0.58 14.38
C GLY A 76 6.06 -1.15 13.03
N LEU A 77 6.47 -0.50 11.93
CA LEU A 77 6.16 -0.92 10.56
C LEU A 77 6.42 -2.42 10.30
N GLU A 78 7.59 -2.91 10.71
CA GLU A 78 7.95 -4.32 10.51
C GLU A 78 7.01 -5.28 11.26
N ALA A 79 6.73 -5.02 12.54
CA ALA A 79 5.86 -5.84 13.35
C ALA A 79 4.41 -5.85 12.81
N ILE A 80 3.89 -4.67 12.45
CA ILE A 80 2.54 -4.54 11.89
C ILE A 80 2.45 -5.27 10.55
N LEU A 81 3.39 -5.05 9.61
CA LEU A 81 3.37 -5.71 8.30
C LEU A 81 3.56 -7.22 8.41
N ASN A 82 4.45 -7.70 9.28
CA ASN A 82 4.62 -9.13 9.51
C ASN A 82 3.33 -9.77 10.05
N SER A 83 2.63 -9.08 10.97
CA SER A 83 1.33 -9.53 11.48
C SER A 83 0.22 -9.52 10.42
N CYS A 84 0.41 -8.78 9.31
CA CYS A 84 -0.52 -8.73 8.20
C CYS A 84 -0.32 -9.85 7.19
N GLN A 85 0.82 -10.55 7.16
CA GLN A 85 1.07 -11.59 6.16
C GLN A 85 0.10 -12.78 6.29
N ASP A 86 -0.37 -13.29 5.15
CA ASP A 86 -1.20 -14.48 5.09
C ASP A 86 -0.36 -15.74 4.96
N GLN A 87 -0.94 -16.86 5.35
CA GLN A 87 -0.34 -18.17 5.08
C GLN A 87 -0.64 -18.73 3.70
N GLN A 88 -1.55 -18.14 2.91
CA GLN A 88 -2.03 -18.81 1.68
C GLN A 88 -2.06 -17.90 0.45
N SER A 89 -2.13 -16.58 0.65
CA SER A 89 -2.35 -15.62 -0.43
C SER A 89 -1.52 -14.35 -0.28
N TYR A 90 -1.40 -13.60 -1.38
CA TYR A 90 -0.92 -12.23 -1.32
C TYR A 90 -1.96 -11.35 -0.63
N ILE A 91 -1.49 -10.41 0.18
CA ILE A 91 -2.34 -9.39 0.80
C ILE A 91 -1.91 -8.03 0.28
N ALA A 92 -2.88 -7.25 -0.18
CA ALA A 92 -2.68 -5.82 -0.42
C ALA A 92 -2.88 -5.09 0.91
N VAL A 93 -1.98 -4.17 1.23
CA VAL A 93 -1.97 -3.41 2.47
C VAL A 93 -1.86 -1.94 2.11
N VAL A 94 -2.89 -1.17 2.43
CA VAL A 94 -2.86 0.28 2.30
C VAL A 94 -2.33 0.85 3.61
N ILE A 95 -1.29 1.66 3.53
CA ILE A 95 -0.67 2.33 4.67
C ILE A 95 -0.89 3.83 4.54
N THR A 96 -1.45 4.44 5.58
CA THR A 96 -1.80 5.86 5.59
C THR A 96 -1.17 6.55 6.78
N LYS A 97 -0.45 7.64 6.52
CA LYS A 97 -0.07 8.64 7.52
C LYS A 97 -0.28 10.01 6.87
N PRO A 98 -1.35 10.74 7.20
CA PRO A 98 -1.71 11.95 6.48
C PRO A 98 -0.55 12.95 6.33
N PRO A 99 -0.36 13.54 5.14
CA PRO A 99 -1.18 13.39 3.93
C PRO A 99 -0.82 12.18 3.04
N GLU A 100 0.13 11.34 3.45
CA GLU A 100 0.74 10.31 2.61
C GLU A 100 -0.03 8.98 2.67
N THR A 101 -0.19 8.31 1.51
CA THR A 101 -0.83 6.99 1.39
C THR A 101 -0.11 6.15 0.35
N VAL A 102 0.23 4.90 0.68
CA VAL A 102 0.89 3.96 -0.25
C VAL A 102 0.23 2.59 -0.19
N LEU A 103 0.40 1.81 -1.25
CA LEU A 103 -0.06 0.43 -1.34
C LEU A 103 1.13 -0.53 -1.29
N VAL A 104 1.02 -1.58 -0.50
CA VAL A 104 2.04 -2.62 -0.38
C VAL A 104 1.41 -3.98 -0.67
N PHE A 105 2.04 -4.81 -1.50
CA PHE A 105 1.71 -6.22 -1.59
C PHE A 105 2.68 -7.04 -0.75
N LEU A 106 2.11 -7.76 0.21
CA LEU A 106 2.82 -8.71 1.04
C LEU A 106 2.68 -10.11 0.44
N PRO A 107 3.81 -10.83 0.26
CA PRO A 107 3.76 -12.21 -0.19
C PRO A 107 3.28 -13.15 0.92
N PRO A 108 2.81 -14.35 0.56
CA PRO A 108 2.47 -15.36 1.55
C PRO A 108 3.72 -15.83 2.32
N ASN A 109 3.56 -16.10 3.62
CA ASN A 109 4.67 -16.34 4.55
C ASN A 109 5.52 -17.61 4.26
N PHE A 110 5.03 -18.53 3.43
CA PHE A 110 5.74 -19.77 3.09
C PHE A 110 6.61 -19.66 1.83
N SER A 111 6.53 -18.57 1.08
CA SER A 111 7.21 -18.43 -0.21
C SER A 111 8.57 -17.75 -0.05
N SER A 112 9.64 -18.54 -0.06
CA SER A 112 11.02 -18.03 0.03
C SER A 112 11.49 -17.29 -1.23
N SER A 113 10.73 -17.33 -2.33
CA SER A 113 11.05 -16.69 -3.61
C SER A 113 10.14 -15.52 -3.97
N SER A 114 9.24 -15.12 -3.08
CA SER A 114 8.29 -14.05 -3.35
C SER A 114 8.82 -12.69 -2.87
N SER A 115 8.68 -11.69 -3.73
CA SER A 115 9.06 -10.31 -3.42
C SER A 115 7.90 -9.52 -2.80
N TYR A 116 8.26 -8.51 -2.03
CA TYR A 116 7.38 -7.45 -1.56
C TYR A 116 7.30 -6.37 -2.64
N VAL A 117 6.12 -5.77 -2.82
CA VAL A 117 5.94 -4.69 -3.80
C VAL A 117 5.38 -3.47 -3.09
N LEU A 118 6.04 -2.33 -3.24
CA LEU A 118 5.56 -1.01 -2.81
C LEU A 118 5.08 -0.26 -4.04
N LEU A 119 3.88 0.30 -4.00
CA LEU A 119 3.33 1.16 -5.02
C LEU A 119 2.96 2.50 -4.41
N ASP A 120 3.37 3.55 -5.09
CA ASP A 120 3.14 4.93 -4.68
C ASP A 120 2.78 5.73 -5.94
N SER A 121 1.73 6.53 -5.82
CA SER A 121 1.27 7.38 -6.90
C SER A 121 2.03 8.70 -6.95
N HIS A 122 2.68 9.11 -5.85
CA HIS A 122 3.36 10.38 -5.71
C HIS A 122 4.83 10.31 -6.19
N PRO A 123 5.34 11.29 -6.94
CA PRO A 123 6.76 11.35 -7.28
C PRO A 123 7.64 11.58 -6.04
N ARG A 124 8.80 10.93 -6.00
CA ARG A 124 9.79 11.03 -4.92
C ARG A 124 11.21 11.35 -5.47
N PRO A 125 11.41 12.47 -6.19
CA PRO A 125 12.69 12.76 -6.87
C PRO A 125 13.87 13.03 -5.91
N HIS A 126 13.59 13.20 -4.61
CA HIS A 126 14.60 13.46 -3.58
C HIS A 126 14.60 12.42 -2.45
N GLN A 127 13.75 11.40 -2.53
CA GLN A 127 13.67 10.31 -1.56
C GLN A 127 13.93 8.98 -2.29
N LEU A 128 14.07 7.88 -1.54
CA LEU A 128 14.20 6.53 -2.10
C LEU A 128 15.42 6.38 -3.01
N SER A 129 16.59 6.79 -2.51
CA SER A 129 17.87 6.49 -3.17
C SER A 129 18.04 4.97 -3.32
N PRO A 130 18.58 4.47 -4.45
CA PRO A 130 19.17 5.18 -5.59
C PRO A 130 18.18 5.54 -6.71
N HIS A 131 16.89 5.36 -6.45
CA HIS A 131 15.86 5.28 -7.48
C HIS A 131 15.25 6.63 -7.88
N PHE A 132 15.00 7.51 -6.90
CA PHE A 132 14.52 8.88 -7.13
C PHE A 132 13.35 9.01 -8.14
N PRO A 133 12.24 8.26 -7.95
CA PRO A 133 11.20 8.17 -8.97
C PRO A 133 10.50 9.53 -9.21
N ALA A 134 10.33 9.90 -10.48
CA ALA A 134 9.78 11.21 -10.89
C ALA A 134 8.27 11.19 -11.21
N GLY A 135 7.59 10.06 -11.01
CA GLY A 135 6.15 9.87 -11.21
C GLY A 135 5.67 8.66 -10.41
N SER A 136 4.47 8.16 -10.67
CA SER A 136 3.96 6.95 -10.00
C SER A 136 4.85 5.74 -10.32
N TYR A 137 5.13 4.92 -9.31
CA TYR A 137 6.13 3.86 -9.42
C TYR A 137 5.74 2.62 -8.61
N ALA A 138 6.39 1.50 -8.95
CA ALA A 138 6.44 0.30 -8.14
C ALA A 138 7.90 -0.05 -7.81
N LEU A 139 8.19 -0.27 -6.52
CA LEU A 139 9.47 -0.81 -6.05
C LEU A 139 9.30 -2.26 -5.60
N ILE A 140 10.22 -3.11 -6.05
CA ILE A 140 10.24 -4.53 -5.72
C ILE A 140 11.35 -4.78 -4.71
N HIS A 141 10.99 -5.26 -3.54
CA HIS A 141 11.92 -5.57 -2.46
C HIS A 141 12.03 -7.09 -2.26
N PRO A 142 13.25 -7.66 -2.23
CA PRO A 142 13.44 -9.09 -1.97
C PRO A 142 13.22 -9.47 -0.50
N THR A 143 13.19 -8.49 0.41
CA THR A 143 13.06 -8.70 1.86
C THR A 143 12.10 -7.70 2.48
N LEU A 144 11.45 -8.08 3.59
CA LEU A 144 10.62 -7.17 4.39
C LEU A 144 11.43 -5.98 4.91
N ALA A 145 12.68 -6.22 5.34
CA ALA A 145 13.58 -5.17 5.81
C ALA A 145 13.83 -4.10 4.75
N GLY A 146 14.04 -4.48 3.48
CA GLY A 146 14.20 -3.55 2.37
C GLY A 146 12.95 -2.70 2.12
N LEU A 147 11.77 -3.33 2.17
CA LEU A 147 10.49 -2.62 2.10
C LEU A 147 10.32 -1.62 3.25
N VAL A 148 10.59 -2.06 4.48
CA VAL A 148 10.48 -1.20 5.68
C VAL A 148 11.45 -0.01 5.60
N ALA A 149 12.65 -0.21 5.05
CA ALA A 149 13.62 0.87 4.82
C ALA A 149 13.07 1.93 3.85
N SER A 150 12.42 1.53 2.75
CA SER A 150 11.73 2.46 1.85
C SER A 150 10.57 3.18 2.53
N LEU A 151 9.74 2.44 3.27
CA LEU A 151 8.60 3.01 3.99
C LEU A 151 9.04 4.04 5.04
N LYS A 152 10.18 3.83 5.73
CA LYS A 152 10.74 4.83 6.66
C LYS A 152 11.23 6.10 5.97
N GLN A 153 11.59 6.04 4.70
CA GLN A 153 11.93 7.25 3.93
C GLN A 153 10.67 8.03 3.49
N ILE A 154 9.57 7.32 3.20
CA ILE A 154 8.28 7.92 2.85
C ILE A 154 7.58 8.48 4.09
N PHE A 155 7.60 7.72 5.18
CA PHE A 155 7.00 8.05 6.47
C PHE A 155 8.10 8.23 7.53
N PRO A 156 8.84 9.37 7.50
CA PRO A 156 9.87 9.62 8.50
C PRO A 156 9.26 9.83 9.88
N VAL A 157 10.00 9.39 10.91
CA VAL A 157 9.70 9.72 12.30
C VAL A 157 9.78 11.24 12.46
N THR A 158 8.71 11.82 12.99
CA THR A 158 8.66 13.24 13.32
C THR A 158 9.18 13.41 14.74
N ASP A 159 10.33 14.07 14.87
CA ASP A 159 10.84 14.52 16.16
C ASP A 159 10.18 15.85 16.53
N LEU A 160 9.48 15.86 17.67
CA LEU A 160 8.77 17.03 18.17
C LEU A 160 9.56 17.75 19.29
N GLY A 161 10.73 17.23 19.68
CA GLY A 161 11.53 17.73 20.79
C GLY A 161 11.09 17.21 22.17
N ASP A 162 11.97 17.36 23.16
CA ASP A 162 11.80 16.83 24.52
C ASP A 162 10.67 17.50 25.32
N ASP A 163 10.25 18.70 24.92
CA ASP A 163 9.19 19.47 25.58
C ASP A 163 7.78 18.97 25.22
N VAL A 164 7.65 18.09 24.22
CA VAL A 164 6.36 17.56 23.77
C VAL A 164 6.05 16.27 24.52
N PRO A 165 4.88 16.15 25.18
CA PRO A 165 4.49 14.94 25.88
C PRO A 165 4.54 13.70 24.98
N GLU A 166 4.96 12.56 25.53
CA GLU A 166 5.10 11.29 24.81
C GLU A 166 3.83 10.91 24.02
N LEU A 167 2.66 11.09 24.64
CA LEU A 167 1.37 10.80 24.00
C LEU A 167 1.16 11.61 22.72
N MET A 168 1.57 12.88 22.70
CA MET A 168 1.48 13.73 21.51
C MET A 168 2.44 13.23 20.43
N SER A 169 3.69 12.89 20.80
CA SER A 169 4.66 12.30 19.87
C SER A 169 4.15 11.00 19.24
N MET A 170 3.50 10.13 20.02
CA MET A 170 2.86 8.92 19.51
C MET A 170 1.75 9.22 18.50
N MET A 171 0.90 10.24 18.76
CA MET A 171 -0.16 10.63 17.83
C MET A 171 0.40 11.10 16.48
N TYR A 172 1.42 11.97 16.48
CA TYR A 172 2.04 12.48 15.24
C TYR A 172 2.79 11.39 14.45
N ASN A 173 3.30 10.38 15.15
CA ASN A 173 4.01 9.25 14.56
C ASN A 173 3.11 8.03 14.32
N SER A 174 1.80 8.13 14.54
CA SER A 174 0.87 7.06 14.24
C SER A 174 0.64 6.91 12.74
N PHE A 175 0.32 5.68 12.31
CA PHE A 175 -0.11 5.37 10.96
C PHE A 175 -1.18 4.27 10.98
N ASP A 176 -2.03 4.28 9.98
CA ASP A 176 -3.12 3.32 9.82
C ASP A 176 -2.79 2.32 8.72
N VAL A 177 -3.30 1.10 8.88
CA VAL A 177 -3.08 -0.02 7.99
C VAL A 177 -4.40 -0.72 7.70
N HIS A 178 -4.76 -0.74 6.42
CA HIS A 178 -5.98 -1.39 5.91
C HIS A 178 -5.61 -2.58 5.02
N LEU A 179 -6.18 -3.74 5.29
CA LEU A 179 -5.86 -4.97 4.57
C LEU A 179 -6.93 -5.28 3.53
N ILE A 180 -6.51 -5.54 2.30
CA ILE A 180 -7.38 -5.91 1.18
C ILE A 180 -6.99 -7.32 0.74
N LYS A 181 -7.96 -8.23 0.79
CA LYS A 181 -7.81 -9.62 0.34
C LYS A 181 -8.67 -9.88 -0.88
N ARG A 182 -8.22 -10.80 -1.74
CA ARG A 182 -9.07 -11.35 -2.79
C ARG A 182 -9.87 -12.52 -2.24
N CYS A 183 -11.18 -12.45 -2.32
CA CYS A 183 -12.09 -13.54 -1.99
C CYS A 183 -12.39 -14.34 -3.25
N SER A 184 -12.10 -15.64 -3.17
CA SER A 184 -12.40 -16.64 -4.20
C SER A 184 -13.88 -17.01 -4.23
#